data_AF-A0A7R9EWX0-F1
#
_entry.id   AF-A0A7R9EWX0-F1
#
_cell.length_a   1.000
_cell.length_b   1.000
_cell.length_c   1.000
_cell.angle_alpha   90.00
_cell.angle_beta   90.00
_cell.angle_gamma   90.00
#
_symmetry.space_group_name_H-M   'P 1'
#
loop_
_entity.id
_entity.type
_entity.pdbx_description
1 polymer ?
#
loop_
_entity_poly.entity_id
_entity_poly.type
_entity_poly.pdbx_seq_one_letter_code
_entity_poly.pdbx_strand_id
1 'polypeptide(L)'
;MITSNSFAFKYGILEIRAKLPEGDWLWPAMWLLPKDSVYGGWPRSGEIDMIESRGNRQLTVDNGNIGVQQVASTLHWGPSPSSDAFMHATASKNNNAGYASDFHVYRVEWTKGHAMTMEEDRMPEKALQSTDKGKTLIGRPRTRWMPQVQKYMEAKGTDWRCVAEGEVGRDRKKWILAIHSLLILIRVVPWATLCATSVVNNLHTGDGTGYHVSLDHMRFTVDGDEIGSVYPSDSGFYGLGQLDGQENPWGGANNYKMAPFDQQFYIILNMAVGGNDFFPDNSNNPSGKPWSNTSPTASSDFWNARAQWLSTWQGDDAHLQVDYVKVFAV
;
A
#
# COMPACT_ATOMS: atom_id res chain seq x y z
N MET A 1 15.75 -2.84 4.87
CA MET A 1 15.83 -3.26 3.45
C MET A 1 15.42 -2.10 2.57
N ILE A 2 16.09 -1.89 1.43
CA ILE A 2 15.76 -0.85 0.44
C ILE A 2 15.80 -1.46 -0.96
N THR A 3 14.81 -1.17 -1.82
CA THR A 3 14.75 -1.72 -3.19
C THR A 3 15.19 -0.74 -4.27
N SER A 4 15.71 0.44 -3.92
CA SER A 4 16.01 1.52 -4.87
C SER A 4 16.87 1.09 -6.06
N ASN A 5 17.78 0.14 -5.90
CA ASN A 5 18.63 -0.37 -6.98
C ASN A 5 18.07 -1.57 -7.75
N SER A 6 17.04 -2.24 -7.24
CA SER A 6 16.52 -3.49 -7.78
C SER A 6 15.09 -3.40 -8.29
N PHE A 7 14.26 -2.58 -7.66
CA PHE A 7 12.83 -2.50 -7.94
C PHE A 7 12.21 -1.17 -7.52
N ALA A 8 11.48 -0.57 -8.45
CA ALA A 8 10.56 0.52 -8.21
C ALA A 8 9.34 0.31 -9.12
N PHE A 9 8.17 0.76 -8.67
CA PHE A 9 6.93 0.64 -9.44
C PHE A 9 6.10 1.91 -9.34
N LYS A 10 5.18 2.07 -10.27
CA LYS A 10 4.21 3.15 -10.27
C LYS A 10 2.83 2.58 -10.48
N TYR A 11 1.90 2.98 -9.62
CA TYR A 11 0.52 2.49 -9.58
C TYR A 11 0.42 0.98 -9.40
N GLY A 12 -0.66 0.55 -8.77
CA GLY A 12 -0.88 -0.84 -8.45
C GLY A 12 -1.32 -1.08 -7.02
N ILE A 13 -1.13 -2.31 -6.59
CA ILE A 13 -1.27 -2.73 -5.20
C ILE A 13 0.09 -3.17 -4.68
N LEU A 14 0.49 -2.65 -3.53
CA LEU A 14 1.54 -3.24 -2.70
C LEU A 14 0.88 -3.91 -1.50
N GLU A 15 1.19 -5.18 -1.30
CA GLU A 15 0.75 -5.98 -0.16
C GLU A 15 1.97 -6.53 0.57
N ILE A 16 2.07 -6.30 1.87
CA ILE A 16 3.13 -6.84 2.72
C ILE A 16 2.49 -7.56 3.89
N ARG A 17 2.79 -8.86 4.02
CA ARG A 17 2.42 -9.61 5.23
C ARG A 17 3.58 -9.60 6.20
N ALA A 18 3.38 -8.96 7.34
CA ALA A 18 4.43 -8.79 8.34
C ALA A 18 3.86 -8.84 9.77
N LYS A 19 4.69 -9.23 10.73
CA LYS A 19 4.46 -9.03 12.16
C LYS A 19 5.34 -7.87 12.61
N LEU A 20 4.73 -6.84 13.20
CA LEU A 20 5.49 -5.70 13.70
C LEU A 20 6.25 -6.08 14.99
N PRO A 21 7.40 -5.47 15.26
CA PRO A 21 8.14 -5.71 16.48
C PRO A 21 7.47 -5.09 17.71
N GLU A 22 7.73 -5.68 18.87
CA GLU A 22 7.48 -5.10 20.19
C GLU A 22 8.77 -4.97 21.01
N GLY A 23 8.86 -3.85 21.73
CA GLY A 23 10.06 -3.40 22.40
C GLY A 23 10.04 -1.88 22.54
N ASP A 24 10.44 -1.38 23.69
CA ASP A 24 10.35 0.04 23.97
C ASP A 24 11.23 0.84 23.00
N TRP A 25 10.65 1.90 22.44
CA TRP A 25 11.28 2.85 21.52
C TRP A 25 11.64 2.30 20.13
N LEU A 26 11.15 1.11 19.77
CA LEU A 26 11.21 0.63 18.39
C LEU A 26 10.22 1.40 17.52
N TRP A 27 10.64 1.78 16.32
CA TRP A 27 9.86 2.45 15.30
C TRP A 27 9.93 1.65 13.99
N PRO A 28 9.09 0.62 13.84
CA PRO A 28 8.92 -0.07 12.56
C PRO A 28 8.19 0.82 11.54
N ALA A 29 8.69 0.82 10.30
CA ALA A 29 8.06 1.50 9.18
C ALA A 29 8.18 0.67 7.89
N MET A 30 7.08 0.62 7.13
CA MET A 30 7.07 0.09 5.76
C MET A 30 6.51 1.20 4.87
N TRP A 31 7.38 1.71 4.01
CA TRP A 31 7.17 2.99 3.34
C TRP A 31 7.86 2.99 1.98
N LEU A 32 7.56 4.00 1.18
CA LEU A 32 8.09 4.14 -0.16
C LEU A 32 8.59 5.56 -0.41
N LEU A 33 9.71 5.65 -1.13
CA LEU A 33 10.29 6.91 -1.59
C LEU A 33 10.41 6.90 -3.12
N PRO A 34 10.40 8.10 -3.75
CA PRO A 34 10.50 8.21 -5.20
C PRO A 34 11.86 7.70 -5.67
N LYS A 35 11.86 6.91 -6.75
CA LYS A 35 13.08 6.42 -7.40
C LYS A 35 13.95 7.57 -7.90
N ASP A 36 13.31 8.59 -8.45
CA ASP A 36 13.92 9.80 -8.95
C ASP A 36 13.22 11.03 -8.34
N SER A 37 13.99 12.00 -7.84
CA SER A 37 13.46 13.24 -7.27
C SER A 37 13.04 14.25 -8.35
N VAL A 38 12.10 13.86 -9.22
CA VAL A 38 11.67 14.62 -10.42
C VAL A 38 11.24 16.06 -10.10
N TYR A 39 10.60 16.27 -8.93
CA TYR A 39 10.09 17.57 -8.51
C TYR A 39 11.01 18.30 -7.52
N GLY A 40 12.19 17.75 -7.25
CA GLY A 40 13.14 18.26 -6.26
C GLY A 40 13.17 17.44 -4.96
N GLY A 41 13.90 17.95 -3.97
CA GLY A 41 14.09 17.28 -2.67
C GLY A 41 12.79 17.13 -1.88
N TRP A 42 12.85 16.31 -0.83
CA TRP A 42 11.71 16.07 0.06
C TRP A 42 11.12 17.39 0.63
N PRO A 43 9.79 17.53 0.73
CA PRO A 43 8.74 16.58 0.36
C PRO A 43 8.22 16.75 -1.08
N ARG A 44 8.88 17.54 -1.94
CA ARG A 44 8.38 17.88 -3.28
C ARG A 44 8.14 16.67 -4.17
N SER A 45 8.94 15.62 -4.04
CA SER A 45 8.82 14.38 -4.81
C SER A 45 8.02 13.28 -4.12
N GLY A 46 7.43 13.57 -2.97
CA GLY A 46 6.52 12.67 -2.25
C GLY A 46 7.19 11.64 -1.36
N GLU A 47 6.40 11.10 -0.42
CA GLU A 47 6.68 9.96 0.44
C GLU A 47 5.37 9.23 0.70
N ILE A 48 5.39 7.89 0.68
CA ILE A 48 4.20 7.06 0.95
C ILE A 48 4.52 6.17 2.14
N ASP A 49 4.02 6.53 3.31
CA ASP A 49 4.10 5.70 4.50
C ASP A 49 2.90 4.76 4.53
N MET A 50 3.11 3.54 4.03
CA MET A 50 2.07 2.53 4.07
C MET A 50 1.71 2.20 5.52
N ILE A 51 2.71 2.07 6.40
CA ILE A 51 2.51 1.80 7.82
C ILE A 51 3.71 2.31 8.63
N GLU A 52 3.41 3.03 9.71
CA GLU A 52 4.30 3.29 10.83
C GLU A 52 3.65 2.89 12.16
N SER A 53 4.45 2.42 13.12
CA SER A 53 3.98 2.04 14.45
C SER A 53 5.08 2.22 15.50
N ARG A 54 4.72 2.01 16.77
CA ARG A 54 5.63 2.09 17.93
C ARG A 54 5.65 0.73 18.62
N GLY A 55 6.83 0.21 18.92
CA GLY A 55 6.99 -1.10 19.56
C GLY A 55 6.66 -1.12 21.06
N ASN A 56 6.45 0.04 21.70
CA ASN A 56 6.14 0.11 23.11
C ASN A 56 4.79 -0.55 23.41
N ARG A 57 4.75 -1.46 24.40
CA ARG A 57 3.52 -2.21 24.73
C ARG A 57 2.47 -1.37 25.46
N GLN A 58 2.91 -0.34 26.19
CA GLN A 58 2.09 0.46 27.09
C GLN A 58 2.32 1.97 26.91
N LEU A 59 2.68 2.41 25.70
CA LEU A 59 2.86 3.83 25.42
C LEU A 59 1.51 4.51 25.22
N THR A 60 1.26 5.56 26.00
CA THR A 60 -0.01 6.28 25.98
C THR A 60 0.18 7.78 25.86
N VAL A 61 -0.80 8.46 25.26
CA VAL A 61 -0.97 9.92 25.28
C VAL A 61 -2.43 10.19 25.61
N ASP A 62 -2.70 11.06 26.58
CA ASP A 62 -4.07 11.39 27.03
C ASP A 62 -4.95 10.17 27.36
N ASN A 63 -4.33 9.12 27.92
CA ASN A 63 -4.91 7.79 28.20
C ASN A 63 -5.26 6.92 26.97
N GLY A 64 -4.99 7.39 25.75
CA GLY A 64 -5.07 6.59 24.53
C GLY A 64 -3.76 5.83 24.30
N ASN A 65 -3.83 4.53 23.99
CA ASN A 65 -2.66 3.75 23.63
C ASN A 65 -2.23 4.06 22.17
N ILE A 66 -0.95 4.44 22.01
CA ILE A 66 -0.31 4.80 20.74
C ILE A 66 0.89 3.88 20.42
N GLY A 67 1.09 2.83 21.21
CA GLY A 67 2.13 1.82 21.11
C GLY A 67 1.81 0.76 20.06
N VAL A 68 2.07 -0.51 20.38
CA VAL A 68 1.87 -1.66 19.48
C VAL A 68 0.43 -1.81 18.99
N GLN A 69 -0.52 -1.16 19.67
CA GLN A 69 -1.93 -1.15 19.33
C GLN A 69 -2.27 -0.21 18.19
N GLN A 70 -1.39 0.71 17.80
CA GLN A 70 -1.68 1.72 16.78
C GLN A 70 -0.76 1.56 15.57
N VAL A 71 -1.34 1.68 14.39
CA VAL A 71 -0.62 1.94 13.14
C VAL A 71 -1.12 3.24 12.52
N ALA A 72 -0.25 3.90 11.78
CA ALA A 72 -0.59 5.07 10.98
C ALA A 72 -0.13 4.88 9.53
N SER A 73 -0.88 5.46 8.61
CA SER A 73 -0.46 5.64 7.22
C SER A 73 -0.48 7.13 6.91
N THR A 74 0.52 7.58 6.18
CA THR A 74 0.75 9.00 5.90
C THR A 74 1.25 9.18 4.48
N LEU A 75 0.87 10.29 3.85
CA LEU A 75 1.51 10.78 2.64
C LEU A 75 2.22 12.07 2.98
N HIS A 76 3.48 12.25 2.54
CA HIS A 76 4.14 13.56 2.62
C HIS A 76 4.23 14.19 1.24
N TRP A 77 3.86 15.46 1.14
CA TRP A 77 3.96 16.24 -0.09
C TRP A 77 3.91 17.72 0.24
N GLY A 78 4.66 18.54 -0.50
CA GLY A 78 4.64 19.98 -0.30
C GLY A 78 5.75 20.69 -1.09
N PRO A 79 5.65 22.02 -1.29
CA PRO A 79 6.71 22.80 -1.92
C PRO A 79 8.00 22.88 -1.09
N SER A 80 7.95 22.60 0.20
CA SER A 80 9.11 22.65 1.11
C SER A 80 8.84 21.82 2.38
N PRO A 81 9.88 21.49 3.18
CA PRO A 81 9.69 20.86 4.48
C PRO A 81 8.76 21.62 5.43
N SER A 82 8.77 22.96 5.39
CA SER A 82 7.89 23.79 6.21
C SER A 82 6.43 23.83 5.73
N SER A 83 6.17 23.35 4.52
CA SER A 83 4.84 23.28 3.91
C SER A 83 4.46 21.86 3.53
N ASP A 84 4.99 20.89 4.27
CA ASP A 84 4.57 19.50 4.18
C ASP A 84 3.10 19.37 4.62
N ALA A 85 2.27 18.85 3.73
CA ALA A 85 0.82 18.80 3.86
C ALA A 85 0.31 17.47 4.44
N PHE A 86 1.19 16.67 5.05
CA PHE A 86 0.90 15.33 5.57
C PHE A 86 -0.37 15.23 6.43
N MET A 87 -0.70 16.29 7.18
CA MET A 87 -1.89 16.38 8.01
C MET A 87 -3.21 16.17 7.23
N HIS A 88 -3.22 16.38 5.91
CA HIS A 88 -4.37 16.17 5.05
C HIS A 88 -4.51 14.73 4.53
N ALA A 89 -3.55 13.85 4.84
CA ALA A 89 -3.54 12.44 4.43
C ALA A 89 -2.96 11.50 5.48
N THR A 90 -3.01 11.89 6.75
CA THR A 90 -2.64 11.01 7.87
C THR A 90 -3.89 10.32 8.38
N ALA A 91 -3.82 9.01 8.52
CA ALA A 91 -4.86 8.23 9.19
C ALA A 91 -4.22 7.23 10.15
N SER A 92 -4.93 6.88 11.23
CA SER A 92 -4.45 5.90 12.20
C SER A 92 -5.57 4.98 12.63
N LYS A 93 -5.22 3.73 12.93
CA LYS A 93 -6.17 2.73 13.39
C LYS A 93 -5.60 1.95 14.56
N ASN A 94 -6.43 1.79 15.59
CA ASN A 94 -6.10 0.99 16.76
C ASN A 94 -6.67 -0.43 16.66
N ASN A 95 -5.91 -1.40 17.17
CA ASN A 95 -6.30 -2.78 17.38
C ASN A 95 -5.98 -3.17 18.82
N ASN A 96 -6.99 -3.68 19.56
CA ASN A 96 -6.84 -4.08 20.96
C ASN A 96 -5.80 -5.21 21.16
N ALA A 97 -5.69 -6.14 20.21
CA ALA A 97 -4.71 -7.22 20.28
C ALA A 97 -3.27 -6.72 20.05
N GLY A 98 -3.11 -5.57 19.37
CA GLY A 98 -1.82 -5.07 18.92
C GLY A 98 -1.34 -5.72 17.63
N TYR A 99 -0.63 -4.94 16.82
CA TYR A 99 -0.08 -5.36 15.53
C TYR A 99 1.25 -6.13 15.64
N ALA A 100 1.74 -6.32 16.87
CA ALA A 100 2.87 -7.19 17.20
C ALA A 100 2.45 -8.61 17.60
N SER A 101 1.14 -8.86 17.77
CA SER A 101 0.62 -10.13 18.29
C SER A 101 0.59 -11.26 17.24
N ASP A 102 0.39 -10.93 15.97
CA ASP A 102 0.39 -11.87 14.84
C ASP A 102 0.84 -11.16 13.56
N PHE A 103 1.01 -11.92 12.49
CA PHE A 103 1.20 -11.38 11.14
C PHE A 103 -0.09 -10.75 10.63
N HIS A 104 0.04 -9.54 10.12
CA HIS A 104 -1.04 -8.78 9.48
C HIS A 104 -0.70 -8.52 8.01
N VAL A 105 -1.74 -8.34 7.20
CA VAL A 105 -1.60 -7.98 5.78
C VAL A 105 -1.80 -6.49 5.63
N TYR A 106 -0.72 -5.77 5.37
CA TYR A 106 -0.71 -4.33 5.11
C TYR A 106 -0.76 -4.07 3.62
N ARG A 107 -1.62 -3.16 3.18
CA ARG A 107 -1.80 -2.91 1.76
C ARG A 107 -1.99 -1.43 1.46
N VAL A 108 -1.33 -0.97 0.40
CA VAL A 108 -1.65 0.29 -0.28
C VAL A 108 -2.15 -0.01 -1.68
N GLU A 109 -3.35 0.47 -1.99
CA GLU A 109 -3.89 0.57 -3.34
C GLU A 109 -3.59 1.98 -3.84
N TRP A 110 -2.97 2.09 -5.01
CA TRP A 110 -2.52 3.35 -5.57
C TRP A 110 -2.84 3.37 -7.05
N THR A 111 -3.90 4.08 -7.44
CA THR A 111 -4.43 3.99 -8.80
C THR A 111 -4.47 5.33 -9.51
N LYS A 112 -4.46 5.25 -10.84
CA LYS A 112 -4.83 6.34 -11.73
C LYS A 112 -5.97 5.90 -12.64
N GLY A 113 -7.11 6.59 -12.58
CA GLY A 113 -8.19 6.49 -13.55
C GLY A 113 -8.92 5.14 -13.61
N HIS A 114 -8.65 4.20 -12.70
CA HIS A 114 -9.37 2.92 -12.61
C HIS A 114 -9.56 2.48 -11.15
N ALA A 115 -10.72 1.91 -10.85
CA ALA A 115 -10.95 1.18 -9.60
C ALA A 115 -10.44 -0.26 -9.78
N MET A 116 -9.64 -0.76 -8.84
CA MET A 116 -9.31 -2.19 -8.76
C MET A 116 -10.53 -2.88 -8.15
N THR A 117 -11.21 -3.76 -8.89
CA THR A 117 -12.42 -4.42 -8.38
C THR A 117 -12.05 -5.61 -7.49
N MET A 118 -12.72 -5.75 -6.35
CA MET A 118 -12.52 -6.84 -5.36
C MET A 118 -12.68 -8.28 -5.89
N GLU A 119 -13.06 -8.50 -7.15
CA GLU A 119 -12.98 -9.83 -7.77
C GLU A 119 -11.54 -10.25 -8.07
N GLU A 120 -10.60 -9.30 -8.20
CA GLU A 120 -9.15 -9.58 -8.23
C GLU A 120 -8.57 -9.86 -6.82
N ASP A 121 -9.25 -9.37 -5.76
CA ASP A 121 -8.89 -9.60 -4.34
C ASP A 121 -9.24 -10.99 -3.82
N ARG A 122 -10.05 -11.77 -4.54
CA ARG A 122 -10.40 -13.15 -4.18
C ARG A 122 -9.85 -14.16 -5.18
N MET A 123 -8.52 -14.23 -5.31
CA MET A 123 -7.93 -15.52 -5.68
C MET A 123 -8.14 -16.49 -4.52
N PRO A 124 -8.81 -17.63 -4.73
CA PRO A 124 -9.19 -18.49 -3.64
C PRO A 124 -7.94 -19.05 -2.96
N GLU A 125 -7.88 -18.87 -1.64
CA GLU A 125 -7.00 -19.51 -0.66
C GLU A 125 -6.90 -21.05 -0.81
N LYS A 126 -7.69 -21.65 -1.69
CA LYS A 126 -7.74 -23.09 -2.00
C LYS A 126 -6.76 -23.58 -3.07
N ALA A 127 -5.85 -22.74 -3.61
CA ALA A 127 -4.85 -23.20 -4.58
C ALA A 127 -3.53 -23.72 -3.94
N LEU A 128 -3.32 -23.54 -2.64
CA LEU A 128 -2.15 -24.07 -1.91
C LEU A 128 -2.56 -25.26 -1.03
N GLN A 129 -2.98 -26.36 -1.65
CA GLN A 129 -2.88 -27.68 -1.04
C GLN A 129 -2.06 -28.57 -1.97
N SER A 130 -0.91 -29.02 -1.46
CA SER A 130 -0.05 -29.99 -2.11
C SER A 130 -0.82 -31.26 -2.47
N THR A 131 -0.59 -31.72 -3.68
CA THR A 131 -1.13 -32.94 -4.27
C THR A 131 -0.75 -34.21 -3.50
N ASP A 132 -1.71 -35.10 -3.27
CA ASP A 132 -1.51 -36.51 -3.61
C ASP A 132 -2.82 -37.13 -4.15
N LYS A 133 -2.71 -37.70 -5.35
CA LYS A 133 -3.63 -38.65 -6.03
C LYS A 133 -5.10 -38.25 -6.27
N GLY A 134 -5.36 -37.80 -7.50
CA GLY A 134 -6.46 -38.34 -8.31
C GLY A 134 -7.65 -37.41 -8.62
N LYS A 135 -7.61 -36.80 -9.81
CA LYS A 135 -8.75 -36.32 -10.64
C LYS A 135 -9.78 -35.39 -9.99
N THR A 136 -9.71 -34.11 -10.37
CA THR A 136 -10.89 -33.22 -10.40
C THR A 136 -10.93 -32.45 -11.72
N LEU A 137 -12.01 -32.63 -12.47
CA LEU A 137 -12.35 -31.80 -13.64
C LEU A 137 -12.98 -30.50 -13.13
N ILE A 138 -12.42 -29.35 -13.48
CA ILE A 138 -13.03 -28.04 -13.25
C ILE A 138 -13.26 -27.37 -14.61
N GLY A 139 -14.53 -27.03 -14.88
CA GLY A 139 -14.97 -26.36 -16.10
C GLY A 139 -14.44 -24.92 -16.19
N ARG A 140 -14.01 -24.52 -17.39
CA ARG A 140 -13.52 -23.15 -17.68
C ARG A 140 -14.69 -22.24 -18.06
N PRO A 141 -14.82 -21.04 -17.47
CA PRO A 141 -15.47 -19.92 -18.16
C PRO A 141 -14.51 -19.39 -19.25
N ARG A 142 -15.01 -19.29 -20.48
CA ARG A 142 -14.31 -18.60 -21.57
C ARG A 142 -14.54 -17.10 -21.46
N THR A 143 -13.54 -16.35 -21.01
CA THR A 143 -13.39 -14.93 -21.34
C THR A 143 -11.93 -14.66 -21.72
N ARG A 144 -11.75 -13.89 -22.78
CA ARG A 144 -10.48 -13.64 -23.49
C ARG A 144 -9.67 -12.61 -22.70
N TRP A 145 -8.53 -13.02 -22.17
CA TRP A 145 -7.53 -12.15 -21.54
C TRP A 145 -6.85 -11.24 -22.57
N MET A 146 -6.72 -9.94 -22.26
CA MET A 146 -5.69 -9.09 -22.87
C MET A 146 -4.41 -9.24 -22.04
N PRO A 147 -3.24 -9.47 -22.65
CA PRO A 147 -2.03 -9.72 -21.89
C PRO A 147 -1.46 -8.40 -21.33
N GLN A 148 -1.53 -8.22 -20.00
CA GLN A 148 -0.62 -7.32 -19.28
C GLN A 148 0.46 -8.19 -18.63
N VAL A 149 1.72 -7.75 -18.74
CA VAL A 149 2.89 -8.48 -18.26
C VAL A 149 2.88 -8.45 -16.73
N GLN A 150 2.46 -9.55 -16.11
CA GLN A 150 2.46 -9.73 -14.67
C GLN A 150 3.89 -10.04 -14.20
N LYS A 151 4.51 -9.11 -13.47
CA LYS A 151 5.77 -9.37 -12.75
C LYS A 151 5.45 -9.84 -11.34
N TYR A 152 5.66 -11.11 -11.07
CA TYR A 152 5.57 -11.69 -9.73
C TYR A 152 6.97 -11.71 -9.09
N MET A 153 7.10 -11.22 -7.86
CA MET A 153 8.29 -11.39 -7.04
C MET A 153 7.88 -12.23 -5.82
N GLU A 154 8.41 -13.44 -5.71
CA GLU A 154 8.30 -14.27 -4.51
C GLU A 154 9.67 -14.38 -3.88
N ALA A 155 9.79 -13.99 -2.60
CA ALA A 155 11.01 -14.17 -1.85
C ALA A 155 10.81 -15.30 -0.84
N LYS A 156 11.60 -16.37 -0.97
CA LYS A 156 11.91 -17.32 0.11
C LYS A 156 13.42 -17.39 0.26
N GLY A 157 13.96 -16.72 1.28
CA GLY A 157 15.41 -16.69 1.57
C GLY A 157 16.18 -15.57 0.86
N THR A 158 17.52 -15.67 0.85
CA THR A 158 18.46 -14.58 0.53
C THR A 158 18.92 -14.50 -0.93
N ASP A 159 18.21 -15.09 -1.89
CA ASP A 159 18.61 -15.06 -3.31
C ASP A 159 17.47 -14.56 -4.22
N TRP A 160 17.76 -13.55 -5.04
CA TRP A 160 16.78 -12.81 -5.84
C TRP A 160 16.90 -13.20 -7.32
N ARG A 161 15.82 -13.68 -7.95
CA ARG A 161 15.78 -13.91 -9.40
C ARG A 161 14.46 -13.42 -10.01
N CYS A 162 14.58 -12.63 -11.07
CA CYS A 162 13.46 -12.31 -11.98
C CYS A 162 13.14 -13.53 -12.83
N VAL A 163 11.91 -14.02 -12.77
CA VAL A 163 11.39 -15.04 -13.71
C VAL A 163 10.34 -14.37 -14.59
N ALA A 164 10.54 -14.44 -15.91
CA ALA A 164 9.55 -14.09 -16.91
C ALA A 164 9.14 -15.38 -17.63
N GLU A 165 7.89 -15.82 -17.47
CA GLU A 165 7.34 -16.90 -18.29
C GLU A 165 6.62 -16.29 -19.51
N GLY A 166 7.08 -16.65 -20.71
CA GLY A 166 6.40 -16.36 -21.96
C GLY A 166 6.33 -17.63 -22.80
N GLU A 167 5.12 -18.15 -23.03
CA GLU A 167 4.93 -19.25 -23.97
C GLU A 167 4.91 -18.74 -25.42
N VAL A 168 5.81 -19.30 -26.24
CA VAL A 168 5.79 -19.22 -27.71
C VAL A 168 5.43 -20.61 -28.26
N GLY A 169 4.33 -20.74 -29.00
CA GLY A 169 4.05 -21.94 -29.82
C GLY A 169 2.74 -21.83 -30.62
N ARG A 170 2.77 -21.55 -31.94
CA ARG A 170 2.82 -22.47 -33.12
C ARG A 170 1.58 -23.37 -33.36
N ASP A 171 0.67 -22.86 -34.21
CA ASP A 171 -0.02 -23.46 -35.37
C ASP A 171 -0.36 -24.99 -35.44
N ARG A 172 -1.65 -25.35 -35.64
CA ARG A 172 -2.13 -26.34 -36.65
C ARG A 172 -3.67 -26.60 -36.69
N LYS A 173 -4.26 -26.31 -37.87
CA LYS A 173 -5.33 -26.93 -38.70
C LYS A 173 -6.36 -27.98 -38.15
N LYS A 174 -7.64 -27.69 -38.50
CA LYS A 174 -8.77 -28.52 -39.02
C LYS A 174 -9.31 -29.75 -38.24
N TRP A 175 -10.63 -29.76 -38.01
CA TRP A 175 -11.60 -30.84 -38.36
C TRP A 175 -13.04 -30.27 -38.45
N ILE A 176 -13.91 -30.99 -39.18
CA ILE A 176 -15.15 -30.59 -39.87
C ILE A 176 -16.33 -31.50 -39.42
N LEU A 177 -17.55 -30.92 -39.34
CA LEU A 177 -18.94 -31.46 -39.46
C LEU A 177 -19.46 -32.66 -38.61
N ALA A 178 -20.60 -32.47 -37.89
CA ALA A 178 -21.98 -32.83 -38.33
C ALA A 178 -23.02 -32.83 -37.15
N ILE A 179 -24.02 -31.93 -37.12
CA ILE A 179 -25.49 -32.05 -37.43
C ILE A 179 -26.37 -32.83 -36.40
N HIS A 180 -27.31 -32.11 -35.75
CA HIS A 180 -28.79 -32.28 -35.74
C HIS A 180 -29.40 -31.42 -34.59
N SER A 181 -30.00 -30.27 -34.90
CA SER A 181 -31.46 -30.03 -35.01
C SER A 181 -32.15 -29.71 -33.68
N LEU A 182 -32.29 -28.42 -33.35
CA LEU A 182 -33.57 -27.84 -32.92
C LEU A 182 -33.55 -26.32 -33.14
N LEU A 183 -34.30 -25.89 -34.17
CA LEU A 183 -34.64 -24.50 -34.43
C LEU A 183 -35.78 -24.09 -33.51
N ILE A 184 -35.54 -23.14 -32.60
CA ILE A 184 -36.57 -22.22 -32.13
C ILE A 184 -36.02 -20.81 -32.36
N LEU A 185 -36.68 -20.08 -33.26
CA LEU A 185 -36.41 -18.69 -33.59
C LEU A 185 -36.59 -17.80 -32.34
N ILE A 186 -35.52 -17.13 -31.90
CA ILE A 186 -35.63 -15.80 -31.29
C ILE A 186 -34.55 -14.90 -31.91
N ARG A 187 -34.98 -13.69 -32.24
CA ARG A 187 -34.37 -12.66 -33.08
C ARG A 187 -32.90 -12.34 -32.75
N VAL A 188 -32.13 -12.14 -33.81
CA VAL A 188 -30.80 -11.53 -33.80
C VAL A 188 -30.94 -10.03 -33.55
N VAL A 189 -30.40 -9.53 -32.44
CA VAL A 189 -29.97 -8.12 -32.28
C VAL A 189 -28.64 -8.14 -31.53
N PRO A 190 -27.55 -7.55 -32.06
CA PRO A 190 -26.21 -7.66 -31.46
C PRO A 190 -26.05 -6.66 -30.31
N TRP A 191 -26.07 -7.14 -29.07
CA TRP A 191 -25.83 -6.35 -27.85
C TRP A 191 -24.55 -6.79 -27.11
N ALA A 192 -23.42 -6.89 -27.83
CA ALA A 192 -22.15 -7.34 -27.23
C ALA A 192 -20.97 -6.41 -27.52
N THR A 193 -21.19 -5.12 -27.76
CA THR A 193 -20.08 -4.16 -27.98
C THR A 193 -20.29 -2.80 -27.28
N LEU A 194 -21.10 -2.74 -26.22
CA LEU A 194 -21.37 -1.47 -25.52
C LEU A 194 -21.62 -1.61 -24.01
N CYS A 195 -20.98 -2.57 -23.34
CA CYS A 195 -21.14 -2.78 -21.89
C CYS A 195 -19.90 -2.60 -21.01
N ALA A 196 -18.75 -2.16 -21.55
CA ALA A 196 -17.55 -1.95 -20.73
C ALA A 196 -17.09 -0.49 -20.61
N THR A 197 -17.63 0.43 -21.41
CA THR A 197 -17.18 1.84 -21.42
C THR A 197 -18.24 2.85 -20.99
N SER A 198 -19.49 2.44 -20.73
CA SER A 198 -20.57 3.38 -20.35
C SER A 198 -21.11 3.21 -18.93
N VAL A 199 -20.69 2.19 -18.17
CA VAL A 199 -21.23 1.93 -16.81
C VAL A 199 -20.48 2.69 -15.71
N VAL A 200 -19.29 3.25 -16.00
CA VAL A 200 -18.51 3.99 -14.99
C VAL A 200 -18.71 5.52 -15.06
N ASN A 201 -19.26 6.05 -16.16
CA ASN A 201 -19.34 7.50 -16.37
C ASN A 201 -20.71 8.15 -16.12
N ASN A 202 -21.77 7.41 -15.76
CA ASN A 202 -23.11 7.99 -15.59
C ASN A 202 -23.95 7.32 -14.49
N LEU A 203 -23.47 7.30 -13.26
CA LEU A 203 -24.36 7.28 -12.09
C LEU A 203 -24.66 8.74 -11.70
N HIS A 204 -25.54 9.39 -12.47
CA HIS A 204 -26.24 10.58 -11.98
C HIS A 204 -27.45 10.09 -11.18
N THR A 205 -27.36 10.15 -9.85
CA THR A 205 -28.57 10.20 -9.02
C THR A 205 -29.23 11.55 -9.33
N GLY A 206 -30.50 11.53 -9.71
CA GLY A 206 -31.27 12.74 -10.05
C GLY A 206 -31.57 13.68 -8.86
N ASP A 207 -30.75 13.63 -7.81
CA ASP A 207 -30.86 14.41 -6.57
C ASP A 207 -29.71 15.41 -6.37
N GLY A 208 -28.76 15.48 -7.32
CA GLY A 208 -27.62 16.40 -7.23
C GLY A 208 -26.54 15.96 -6.24
N THR A 209 -26.62 14.74 -5.70
CA THR A 209 -25.57 14.13 -4.88
C THR A 209 -24.80 13.08 -5.67
N GLY A 210 -24.11 13.53 -6.72
CA GLY A 210 -23.25 12.64 -7.51
C GLY A 210 -22.17 12.01 -6.62
N TYR A 211 -22.17 10.69 -6.51
CA TYR A 211 -21.02 9.95 -6.00
C TYR A 211 -19.87 10.15 -6.99
N HIS A 212 -18.97 11.10 -6.71
CA HIS A 212 -17.69 11.19 -7.37
C HIS A 212 -16.86 9.97 -6.97
N VAL A 213 -16.99 8.86 -7.70
CA VAL A 213 -16.01 7.78 -7.63
C VAL A 213 -14.76 8.31 -8.34
N SER A 214 -13.91 9.05 -7.62
CA SER A 214 -12.59 9.38 -8.16
C SER A 214 -11.84 8.06 -8.31
N LEU A 215 -11.61 7.67 -9.55
CA LEU A 215 -10.85 6.48 -9.89
C LEU A 215 -9.35 6.66 -9.59
N ASP A 216 -8.92 7.90 -9.34
CA ASP A 216 -7.62 8.25 -8.77
C ASP A 216 -7.75 8.26 -7.25
N HIS A 217 -7.05 7.35 -6.58
CA HIS A 217 -7.01 7.32 -5.13
C HIS A 217 -5.75 6.63 -4.60
N MET A 218 -5.49 6.88 -3.33
CA MET A 218 -4.64 6.03 -2.50
C MET A 218 -5.44 5.53 -1.32
N ARG A 219 -5.41 4.23 -1.07
CA ARG A 219 -6.16 3.58 0.01
C ARG A 219 -5.25 2.65 0.79
N PHE A 220 -5.30 2.75 2.11
CA PHE A 220 -4.47 1.99 3.03
C PHE A 220 -5.35 1.05 3.85
N THR A 221 -4.96 -0.22 3.95
CA THR A 221 -5.71 -1.22 4.71
C THR A 221 -4.77 -2.09 5.55
N VAL A 222 -5.28 -2.59 6.68
CA VAL A 222 -4.70 -3.73 7.41
C VAL A 222 -5.75 -4.82 7.51
N ASP A 223 -5.39 -6.04 7.12
CA ASP A 223 -6.27 -7.22 7.11
C ASP A 223 -7.57 -6.98 6.32
N GLY A 224 -7.49 -6.16 5.27
CA GLY A 224 -8.63 -5.78 4.43
C GLY A 224 -9.50 -4.66 5.00
N ASP A 225 -9.30 -4.26 6.25
CA ASP A 225 -9.99 -3.11 6.83
C ASP A 225 -9.26 -1.80 6.49
N GLU A 226 -10.01 -0.80 6.08
CA GLU A 226 -9.47 0.52 5.76
C GLU A 226 -8.94 1.26 7.01
N ILE A 227 -7.73 1.80 6.87
CA ILE A 227 -7.11 2.75 7.82
C ILE A 227 -7.45 4.18 7.38
N GLY A 228 -7.27 4.45 6.08
CA GLY A 228 -7.53 5.74 5.48
C GLY A 228 -7.48 5.70 3.95
N SER A 229 -8.06 6.72 3.34
CA SER A 229 -8.08 6.88 1.88
C SER A 229 -7.98 8.35 1.49
N VAL A 230 -7.37 8.58 0.34
CA VAL A 230 -7.11 9.91 -0.23
C VAL A 230 -7.59 9.93 -1.67
N TYR A 231 -8.47 10.88 -1.96
CA TYR A 231 -9.04 11.11 -3.28
C TYR A 231 -8.68 12.54 -3.70
N PRO A 232 -7.57 12.78 -4.43
CA PRO A 232 -7.24 14.12 -4.88
C PRO A 232 -8.35 14.64 -5.79
N SER A 233 -8.73 15.91 -5.60
CA SER A 233 -9.67 16.61 -6.47
C SER A 233 -9.01 16.99 -7.81
N ASP A 234 -9.70 17.72 -8.68
CA ASP A 234 -9.13 18.18 -9.95
C ASP A 234 -7.92 19.12 -9.78
N SER A 235 -7.80 19.79 -8.62
CA SER A 235 -6.62 20.59 -8.26
C SER A 235 -5.46 19.74 -7.72
N GLY A 236 -5.60 18.42 -7.70
CA GLY A 236 -4.58 17.45 -7.33
C GLY A 236 -4.17 17.52 -5.86
N PHE A 237 -3.01 16.95 -5.56
CA PHE A 237 -2.41 17.05 -4.22
C PHE A 237 -2.07 18.49 -3.83
N TYR A 238 -1.81 19.38 -4.80
CA TYR A 238 -1.62 20.80 -4.51
C TYR A 238 -2.84 21.42 -3.82
N GLY A 239 -4.03 21.19 -4.38
CA GLY A 239 -5.27 21.66 -3.77
C GLY A 239 -5.63 20.91 -2.50
N LEU A 240 -5.41 19.60 -2.44
CA LEU A 240 -5.65 18.79 -1.24
C LEU A 240 -4.85 19.32 -0.04
N GLY A 241 -3.60 19.74 -0.27
CA GLY A 241 -2.72 20.30 0.76
C GLY A 241 -2.99 21.77 1.09
N GLN A 242 -4.01 22.41 0.48
CA GLN A 242 -4.35 23.83 0.68
C GLN A 242 -3.16 24.78 0.50
N LEU A 243 -2.35 24.54 -0.53
CA LEU A 243 -1.06 25.20 -0.74
C LEU A 243 -1.14 26.55 -1.48
N ASP A 244 -2.32 27.16 -1.53
CA ASP A 244 -2.56 28.39 -2.27
C ASP A 244 -1.60 29.52 -1.85
N GLY A 245 -1.08 30.25 -2.84
CA GLY A 245 -0.10 31.32 -2.64
C GLY A 245 1.37 30.86 -2.55
N GLN A 246 1.64 29.56 -2.57
CA GLN A 246 3.01 29.03 -2.71
C GLN A 246 3.36 28.74 -4.19
N GLU A 247 4.64 28.45 -4.44
CA GLU A 247 5.05 27.85 -5.71
C GLU A 247 4.39 26.48 -5.87
N ASN A 248 3.81 26.20 -7.04
CA ASN A 248 3.33 24.86 -7.38
C ASN A 248 4.41 24.09 -8.15
N PRO A 249 5.19 23.20 -7.49
CA PRO A 249 6.25 22.44 -8.16
C PRO A 249 5.72 21.42 -9.17
N TRP A 250 4.42 21.13 -9.15
CA TRP A 250 3.77 20.11 -9.98
C TRP A 250 3.02 20.67 -11.17
N GLY A 251 2.97 22.00 -11.37
CA GLY A 251 2.19 22.65 -12.43
C GLY A 251 2.51 22.15 -13.86
N GLY A 252 3.71 21.62 -14.09
CA GLY A 252 4.13 21.01 -15.36
C GLY A 252 4.07 19.48 -15.40
N ALA A 253 3.52 18.82 -14.38
CA ALA A 253 3.50 17.36 -14.29
C ALA A 253 2.60 16.73 -15.38
N ASN A 254 3.08 15.63 -15.98
CA ASN A 254 2.32 14.85 -16.96
C ASN A 254 1.01 14.30 -16.37
N ASN A 255 0.99 13.99 -15.07
CA ASN A 255 -0.22 13.68 -14.34
C ASN A 255 -0.38 14.61 -13.13
N TYR A 256 -0.71 15.87 -13.42
CA TYR A 256 -0.91 16.92 -12.42
C TYR A 256 -1.74 16.47 -11.21
N LYS A 257 -2.84 15.75 -11.43
CA LYS A 257 -3.75 15.34 -10.37
C LYS A 257 -3.10 14.42 -9.31
N MET A 258 -2.23 13.51 -9.76
CA MET A 258 -1.55 12.56 -8.86
C MET A 258 -0.14 12.97 -8.47
N ALA A 259 0.45 14.00 -9.09
CA ALA A 259 1.77 14.48 -8.70
C ALA A 259 1.78 14.94 -7.24
N PRO A 260 2.80 14.59 -6.43
CA PRO A 260 4.06 13.95 -6.84
C PRO A 260 4.03 12.41 -6.94
N PHE A 261 2.92 11.78 -6.57
CA PHE A 261 2.69 10.34 -6.63
C PHE A 261 2.34 9.84 -8.04
N ASP A 262 2.91 10.48 -9.06
CA ASP A 262 2.85 10.07 -10.46
C ASP A 262 4.19 9.59 -11.02
N GLN A 263 5.16 9.37 -10.13
CA GLN A 263 6.49 8.80 -10.40
C GLN A 263 6.61 7.36 -9.89
N GLN A 264 7.72 6.69 -10.18
CA GLN A 264 8.02 5.38 -9.60
C GLN A 264 8.54 5.53 -8.18
N PHE A 265 8.11 4.64 -7.29
CA PHE A 265 8.51 4.59 -5.90
C PHE A 265 9.16 3.22 -5.60
N TYR A 266 10.21 3.22 -4.78
CA TYR A 266 10.86 2.01 -4.28
C TYR A 266 10.45 1.74 -2.83
N ILE A 267 10.52 0.48 -2.42
CA ILE A 267 10.06 0.02 -1.10
C ILE A 267 11.21 0.10 -0.09
N ILE A 268 10.88 0.53 1.11
CA ILE A 268 11.75 0.54 2.28
C ILE A 268 11.05 -0.22 3.41
N LEU A 269 11.72 -1.22 3.95
CA LEU A 269 11.34 -1.89 5.19
C LEU A 269 12.37 -1.49 6.24
N ASN A 270 11.94 -0.68 7.21
CA ASN A 270 12.79 -0.01 8.16
C ASN A 270 12.42 -0.38 9.61
N MET A 271 13.43 -0.35 10.46
CA MET A 271 13.28 -0.40 11.90
C MET A 271 14.20 0.64 12.52
N ALA A 272 13.64 1.81 12.80
CA ALA A 272 14.31 2.89 13.52
C ALA A 272 14.14 2.69 15.04
N VAL A 273 14.91 3.46 15.82
CA VAL A 273 14.84 3.45 17.29
C VAL A 273 14.96 4.88 17.82
N GLY A 274 14.12 5.22 18.80
CA GLY A 274 14.02 6.59 19.31
C GLY A 274 13.55 7.60 18.25
N GLY A 275 13.91 8.88 18.42
CA GLY A 275 13.55 9.96 17.49
C GLY A 275 12.94 11.17 18.20
N ASN A 276 13.07 12.34 17.59
CA ASN A 276 12.71 13.62 18.21
C ASN A 276 11.28 14.11 17.91
N ASP A 277 10.50 13.36 17.12
CA ASP A 277 9.15 13.80 16.75
C ASP A 277 8.12 12.67 16.89
N PHE A 278 8.53 11.45 16.55
CA PHE A 278 7.63 10.30 16.52
C PHE A 278 7.18 9.82 17.91
N PHE A 279 8.01 10.00 18.94
CA PHE A 279 7.67 9.71 20.34
C PHE A 279 7.39 11.02 21.08
N PRO A 280 6.13 11.35 21.43
CA PRO A 280 5.81 12.63 22.06
C PRO A 280 6.42 12.78 23.46
N ASP A 281 6.85 13.99 23.84
CA ASP A 281 7.38 14.26 25.19
C ASP A 281 6.30 14.15 26.29
N ASN A 282 5.01 14.31 25.94
CA ASN A 282 3.89 14.09 26.86
C ASN A 282 3.40 12.63 26.90
N SER A 283 4.10 11.71 26.23
CA SER A 283 3.73 10.29 26.28
C SER A 283 4.14 9.64 27.60
N ASN A 284 3.34 8.67 28.04
CA ASN A 284 3.61 7.88 29.23
C ASN A 284 3.91 6.43 28.84
N ASN A 285 5.10 5.96 29.18
CA ASN A 285 5.52 4.55 29.13
C ASN A 285 5.92 4.15 30.55
N PRO A 286 5.68 2.91 31.03
CA PRO A 286 6.03 2.52 32.40
C PRO A 286 7.49 2.78 32.81
N SER A 287 8.44 2.68 31.87
CA SER A 287 9.85 2.97 32.12
C SER A 287 10.20 4.46 32.10
N GLY A 288 9.27 5.32 31.69
CA GLY A 288 9.52 6.71 31.30
C GLY A 288 10.27 6.82 29.96
N LYS A 289 10.08 7.94 29.25
CA LYS A 289 10.85 8.29 28.06
C LYS A 289 12.22 8.86 28.46
N PRO A 290 13.35 8.29 27.98
CA PRO A 290 14.68 8.69 28.47
C PRO A 290 15.27 9.96 27.85
N TRP A 291 14.65 10.55 26.82
CA TRP A 291 15.11 11.78 26.16
C TRP A 291 13.96 12.78 26.01
N SER A 292 14.28 14.06 25.83
CA SER A 292 13.34 15.07 25.31
C SER A 292 13.59 15.29 23.82
N ASN A 293 12.52 15.55 23.09
CA ASN A 293 12.53 15.93 21.68
C ASN A 293 13.34 17.21 21.39
N THR A 294 13.48 18.10 22.37
CA THR A 294 14.25 19.34 22.24
C THR A 294 15.71 19.22 22.71
N SER A 295 16.11 18.06 23.24
CA SER A 295 17.48 17.87 23.73
C SER A 295 18.48 17.85 22.57
N PRO A 296 19.55 18.68 22.59
CA PRO A 296 20.61 18.60 21.59
C PRO A 296 21.43 17.30 21.71
N THR A 297 21.26 16.56 22.81
CA THR A 297 21.91 15.29 23.09
C THR A 297 20.92 14.13 23.15
N ALA A 298 19.71 14.28 22.60
CA ALA A 298 18.64 13.28 22.66
C ALA A 298 19.12 11.84 22.33
N SER A 299 19.91 11.67 21.27
CA SER A 299 20.46 10.36 20.88
C SER A 299 21.42 9.79 21.92
N SER A 300 22.21 10.64 22.59
CA SER A 300 23.10 10.24 23.68
C SER A 300 22.31 9.90 24.94
N ASP A 301 21.27 10.68 25.26
CA ASP A 301 20.38 10.45 26.41
C ASP A 301 19.66 9.09 26.25
N PHE A 302 19.12 8.84 25.05
CA PHE A 302 18.54 7.56 24.65
C PHE A 302 19.53 6.38 24.85
N TRP A 303 20.75 6.51 24.33
CA TRP A 303 21.76 5.45 24.41
C TRP A 303 22.26 5.18 25.83
N ASN A 304 22.46 6.23 26.62
CA ASN A 304 22.92 6.12 28.00
C ASN A 304 21.86 5.43 28.88
N ALA A 305 20.58 5.60 28.55
CA ALA A 305 19.46 4.96 29.22
C ALA A 305 19.18 3.52 28.75
N ARG A 306 20.01 2.90 27.90
CA ARG A 306 19.76 1.54 27.36
C ARG A 306 19.46 0.46 28.39
N ALA A 307 19.97 0.59 29.61
CA ALA A 307 19.63 -0.34 30.69
C ALA A 307 18.12 -0.35 31.05
N GLN A 308 17.39 0.72 30.72
CA GLN A 308 15.96 0.85 30.95
C GLN A 308 15.12 0.11 29.91
N TRP A 309 15.56 0.08 28.65
CA TRP A 309 14.73 -0.40 27.53
C TRP A 309 15.29 -1.62 26.80
N LEU A 310 16.60 -1.89 26.86
CA LEU A 310 17.21 -2.98 26.08
C LEU A 310 16.68 -4.36 26.47
N SER A 311 16.34 -4.56 27.74
CA SER A 311 15.72 -5.80 28.23
C SER A 311 14.30 -6.01 27.72
N THR A 312 13.65 -5.01 27.12
CA THR A 312 12.32 -5.14 26.53
C THR A 312 12.36 -5.72 25.11
N TRP A 313 13.54 -5.73 24.49
CA TRP A 313 13.77 -6.29 23.15
C TRP A 313 14.16 -7.76 23.29
N GLN A 314 13.20 -8.65 23.06
CA GLN A 314 13.34 -10.07 23.36
C GLN A 314 13.16 -10.92 22.10
N GLY A 315 14.19 -11.70 21.76
CA GLY A 315 14.15 -12.68 20.67
C GLY A 315 13.58 -12.11 19.37
N ASP A 316 12.77 -12.92 18.69
CA ASP A 316 12.15 -12.56 17.42
C ASP A 316 11.04 -11.51 17.56
N ASP A 317 10.50 -11.29 18.76
CA ASP A 317 9.45 -10.29 18.97
C ASP A 317 9.98 -8.85 18.83
N ALA A 318 11.29 -8.62 18.96
CA ALA A 318 11.91 -7.33 18.67
C ALA A 318 12.25 -7.13 17.17
N HIS A 319 11.96 -8.11 16.31
CA HIS A 319 12.26 -8.05 14.88
C HIS A 319 11.03 -7.66 14.06
N LEU A 320 11.21 -6.82 13.05
CA LEU A 320 10.23 -6.73 11.96
C LEU A 320 10.30 -8.02 11.14
N GLN A 321 9.29 -8.86 11.27
CA GLN A 321 9.23 -10.15 10.58
C GLN A 321 8.36 -10.03 9.35
N VAL A 322 8.92 -10.32 8.18
CA VAL A 322 8.23 -10.20 6.89
C VAL A 322 8.07 -11.59 6.32
N ASP A 323 6.83 -11.99 6.05
CA ASP A 323 6.52 -13.26 5.40
C ASP A 323 6.63 -13.10 3.87
N TYR A 324 5.92 -12.12 3.32
CA TYR A 324 6.01 -11.82 1.89
C TYR A 324 5.80 -10.33 1.57
N VAL A 325 6.26 -9.96 0.40
CA VAL A 325 5.95 -8.69 -0.28
C VAL A 325 5.42 -9.05 -1.67
N LYS A 326 4.23 -8.55 -2.03
CA LYS A 326 3.64 -8.70 -3.36
C LYS A 326 3.36 -7.33 -3.97
N VAL A 327 3.62 -7.20 -5.26
CA VAL A 327 3.29 -6.01 -6.02
C VAL A 327 2.51 -6.39 -7.27
N PHE A 328 1.38 -5.75 -7.47
CA PHE A 328 0.54 -5.85 -8.65
C PHE A 328 0.56 -4.50 -9.37
N ALA A 329 1.56 -4.27 -10.21
CA ALA A 329 1.74 -3.01 -10.92
C ALA A 329 0.92 -2.96 -12.23
N VAL A 330 0.49 -1.75 -12.62
CA VAL A 330 -0.32 -1.48 -13.82
C VAL A 330 0.37 -0.53 -14.80
#